data_AF-A0A392NLT6-F1
#
_entry.id   AF-A0A392NLT6-F1
#
_cell.length_a   1.000
_cell.length_b   1.000
_cell.length_c   1.000
_cell.angle_alpha   90.00
_cell.angle_beta   90.00
_cell.angle_gamma   90.00
#
_symmetry.space_group_name_H-M   'P 1'
#
loop_
_entity.id
_entity.type
_entity.pdbx_description
1 polymer ?
#
loop_
_entity_poly.entity_id
_entity_poly.type
_entity_poly.pdbx_seq_one_letter_code
_entity_poly.pdbx_strand_id
1 'polypeptide(L)'
;MYVQITVLIGETGSGKSTQIVQFLADSGIGADESIVCTQPRKIAAKSLAERVQEECGGCYEDNSIKCYSTFSSWNKFDSRITFMTDHCLLQHYMSDKNLSGISCIIVDEAHERSINTDLLLALIKNLL
;
A
#
# COMPACT_ATOMS: atom_id res chain seq x y z
N MET A 1 -18.40 -13.84 6.33
CA MET A 1 -18.25 -12.39 6.54
C MET A 1 -16.78 -12.06 6.41
N TYR A 2 -16.38 -11.38 5.34
CA TYR A 2 -15.01 -10.88 5.23
C TYR A 2 -14.87 -9.70 6.19
N VAL A 3 -13.79 -9.67 6.97
CA VAL A 3 -13.48 -8.53 7.83
C VAL A 3 -13.04 -7.39 6.92
N GLN A 4 -13.84 -6.33 6.86
CA GLN A 4 -13.61 -5.18 5.97
C GLN A 4 -12.46 -4.28 6.44
N ILE A 5 -12.16 -4.27 7.76
CA ILE A 5 -11.08 -3.49 8.37
C ILE A 5 -10.42 -4.32 9.47
N THR A 6 -9.10 -4.45 9.45
CA THR A 6 -8.31 -5.11 10.51
C THR A 6 -7.20 -4.19 10.98
N VAL A 7 -7.04 -4.07 12.31
CA VAL A 7 -5.90 -3.37 12.92
C VAL A 7 -4.85 -4.40 13.31
N LEU A 8 -3.65 -4.25 12.77
CA LEU A 8 -2.53 -5.13 13.05
C LEU A 8 -1.46 -4.39 13.85
N ILE A 9 -1.08 -4.95 15.00
CA ILE A 9 -0.09 -4.37 15.92
C ILE A 9 1.08 -5.34 16.02
N GLY A 10 2.29 -4.81 15.97
CA GLY A 10 3.51 -5.55 16.23
C GLY A 10 4.71 -4.61 16.33
N GLU A 11 5.80 -5.09 16.89
CA GLU A 11 6.99 -4.26 17.14
C GLU A 11 7.76 -3.94 15.85
N THR A 12 8.53 -2.86 15.84
CA THR A 12 9.46 -2.57 14.73
C THR A 12 10.41 -3.74 14.53
N GLY A 13 10.67 -4.11 13.28
CA GLY A 13 11.51 -5.27 12.95
C GLY A 13 10.77 -6.61 12.94
N SER A 14 9.48 -6.67 13.31
CA SER A 14 8.69 -7.91 13.25
C SER A 14 8.27 -8.32 11.83
N GLY A 15 8.67 -7.58 10.80
CA GLY A 15 8.39 -7.91 9.39
C GLY A 15 6.98 -7.57 8.89
N LYS A 16 6.16 -6.79 9.62
CA LYS A 16 4.78 -6.47 9.21
C LYS A 16 4.70 -5.92 7.79
N SER A 17 5.42 -4.83 7.55
CA SER A 17 5.35 -4.05 6.31
C SER A 17 5.93 -4.77 5.10
N THR A 18 6.82 -5.75 5.32
CA THR A 18 7.38 -6.58 4.26
C THR A 18 6.54 -7.83 3.99
N GLN A 19 6.05 -8.50 5.03
CA GLN A 19 5.42 -9.82 4.90
C GLN A 19 3.92 -9.75 4.63
N ILE A 20 3.19 -8.78 5.20
CA ILE A 20 1.73 -8.70 5.03
C ILE A 20 1.35 -8.46 3.57
N VAL A 21 2.09 -7.58 2.87
CA VAL A 21 1.86 -7.33 1.43
C VAL A 21 2.06 -8.59 0.60
N GLN A 22 3.07 -9.40 0.91
CA GLN A 22 3.37 -10.64 0.20
C GLN A 22 2.30 -11.70 0.48
N PHE A 23 1.90 -11.88 1.74
CA PHE A 23 0.83 -12.83 2.10
C PHE A 23 -0.50 -12.47 1.44
N LEU A 24 -0.85 -11.18 1.39
CA LEU A 24 -2.05 -10.74 0.70
C LEU A 24 -1.94 -10.98 -0.81
N ALA A 25 -0.79 -10.66 -1.41
CA ALA A 25 -0.55 -10.90 -2.83
C ALA A 25 -0.68 -12.39 -3.15
N ASP A 26 -0.13 -13.28 -2.33
CA ASP A 26 -0.15 -14.73 -2.55
C ASP A 26 -1.51 -15.36 -2.24
N SER A 27 -2.31 -14.74 -1.37
CA SER A 27 -3.65 -15.24 -1.03
C SER A 27 -4.65 -15.20 -2.20
N GLY A 28 -4.34 -14.45 -3.26
CA GLY A 28 -5.24 -14.23 -4.40
C GLY A 28 -6.35 -13.21 -4.13
N ILE A 29 -6.32 -12.51 -2.98
CA ILE A 29 -7.20 -11.37 -2.73
C ILE A 29 -6.93 -10.31 -3.80
N GLY A 30 -7.96 -10.02 -4.60
CA GLY A 30 -7.87 -9.01 -5.65
C GLY A 30 -6.81 -9.31 -6.69
N ALA A 31 -6.75 -10.56 -7.18
CA ALA A 31 -5.70 -11.08 -8.08
C ALA A 31 -5.43 -10.21 -9.33
N ASP A 32 -6.38 -9.38 -9.76
CA ASP A 32 -6.27 -8.48 -10.92
C ASP A 32 -6.05 -7.00 -10.54
N GLU A 33 -6.01 -6.68 -9.25
CA GLU A 33 -5.91 -5.32 -8.71
C GLU A 33 -4.73 -5.18 -7.73
N SER A 34 -4.32 -3.94 -7.47
CA SER A 34 -3.11 -3.66 -6.68
C SER A 34 -3.36 -3.72 -5.17
N ILE A 35 -2.41 -4.29 -4.44
CA ILE A 35 -2.28 -4.12 -3.00
C ILE A 35 -1.41 -2.90 -2.75
N VAL A 36 -1.97 -1.87 -2.10
CA VAL A 36 -1.31 -0.60 -1.87
C VAL A 36 -0.92 -0.46 -0.41
N CYS A 37 0.38 -0.34 -0.15
CA CYS A 37 0.92 -0.06 1.17
C CYS A 37 1.40 1.40 1.24
N THR A 38 0.80 2.20 2.12
CA THR A 38 1.23 3.59 2.34
C THR A 38 2.20 3.71 3.49
N GLN A 39 3.13 4.65 3.36
CA GLN A 39 4.15 4.97 4.35
C GLN A 39 4.26 6.50 4.52
N PRO A 40 4.28 7.04 5.73
CA PRO A 40 4.42 8.49 5.93
C PRO A 40 5.76 9.04 5.41
N ARG A 41 6.80 8.20 5.35
CA ARG A 41 8.17 8.61 4.98
C ARG A 41 8.58 8.09 3.62
N LYS A 42 9.02 9.00 2.74
CA LYS A 42 9.49 8.67 1.37
C LYS A 42 10.60 7.62 1.33
N ILE A 43 11.58 7.74 2.21
CA ILE A 43 12.74 6.84 2.26
C ILE A 43 12.30 5.44 2.72
N ALA A 44 11.39 5.37 3.69
CA ALA A 44 10.84 4.10 4.17
C ALA A 44 10.03 3.39 3.07
N ALA A 45 9.16 4.11 2.34
CA ALA A 45 8.41 3.55 1.23
C ALA A 45 9.31 2.92 0.16
N LYS A 46 10.40 3.62 -0.22
CA LYS A 46 11.38 3.10 -1.19
C LYS A 46 12.11 1.87 -0.67
N SER A 47 12.61 1.95 0.57
CA SER A 47 13.35 0.86 1.19
C SER A 47 12.50 -0.40 1.36
N LEU A 48 11.20 -0.26 1.67
CA LEU A 48 10.27 -1.39 1.72
C LEU A 48 10.06 -2.03 0.35
N ALA A 49 9.90 -1.22 -0.71
CA ALA A 49 9.74 -1.74 -2.07
C ALA A 49 10.97 -2.52 -2.52
N GLU A 50 12.16 -1.96 -2.33
CA GLU A 50 13.44 -2.62 -2.63
C GLU A 50 13.57 -3.92 -1.82
N ARG A 51 13.27 -3.87 -0.52
CA ARG A 51 13.37 -5.03 0.36
C ARG A 51 12.42 -6.16 -0.04
N VAL A 52 11.17 -5.84 -0.35
CA VAL A 52 10.19 -6.85 -0.79
C VAL A 52 10.58 -7.40 -2.16
N GLN A 53 11.07 -6.57 -3.07
CA GLN A 53 11.57 -7.04 -4.36
C GLN A 53 12.73 -8.04 -4.21
N GLU A 54 13.66 -7.79 -3.28
CA GLU A 54 14.72 -8.75 -2.94
C GLU A 54 14.16 -10.04 -2.31
N GLU A 55 13.24 -9.93 -1.35
CA GLU A 55 12.64 -11.08 -0.65
C GLU A 55 11.85 -12.00 -1.59
N CYS A 56 11.18 -11.43 -2.59
CA CYS A 56 10.38 -12.21 -3.53
C CYS A 56 11.21 -12.97 -4.57
N GLY A 57 12.52 -12.70 -4.70
CA GLY A 57 13.45 -13.56 -5.46
C GLY A 57 13.05 -13.91 -6.90
N GLY A 58 12.24 -13.09 -7.58
CA GLY A 58 11.72 -13.36 -8.92
C GLY A 58 10.48 -14.29 -8.99
N CYS A 59 9.83 -14.56 -7.86
CA CYS A 59 8.55 -15.29 -7.80
C CYS A 59 7.39 -14.53 -8.47
N TYR A 60 7.51 -13.20 -8.55
CA TYR A 60 6.59 -12.36 -9.30
C TYR A 60 7.23 -11.90 -10.62
N GLU A 61 6.40 -11.65 -11.63
CA GLU A 61 6.84 -11.10 -12.92
C GLU A 61 7.55 -9.74 -12.74
N ASP A 62 8.37 -9.37 -13.72
CA ASP A 62 9.01 -8.05 -13.76
C ASP A 62 7.97 -6.93 -13.61
N ASN A 63 8.31 -5.89 -12.84
CA ASN A 63 7.44 -4.75 -12.50
C ASN A 63 6.19 -5.05 -11.65
N SER A 64 6.09 -6.24 -11.07
CA SER A 64 5.02 -6.59 -10.11
C SER A 64 5.03 -5.76 -8.82
N ILE A 65 6.18 -5.19 -8.44
CA ILE A 65 6.35 -4.33 -7.27
C ILE A 65 6.79 -2.94 -7.73
N LYS A 66 6.07 -1.89 -7.32
CA LYS A 66 6.39 -0.49 -7.64
C LYS A 66 6.41 0.41 -6.41
N CYS A 67 7.15 1.52 -6.51
CA CYS A 67 7.18 2.55 -5.48
C CYS A 67 6.86 3.94 -6.03
N TYR A 68 5.91 4.64 -5.40
CA TYR A 68 5.58 6.05 -5.68
C TYR A 68 5.81 6.91 -4.44
N SER A 69 7.05 7.40 -4.27
CA SER A 69 7.41 8.25 -3.12
C SER A 69 7.03 9.72 -3.28
N THR A 70 6.78 10.16 -4.51
CA THR A 70 6.35 11.52 -4.85
C THR A 70 5.26 11.39 -5.91
N PHE A 71 4.24 12.25 -5.83
CA PHE A 71 3.16 12.22 -6.81
C PHE A 71 3.71 12.52 -8.21
N SER A 72 3.44 11.61 -9.13
CA SER A 72 3.57 11.79 -10.56
C SER A 72 2.20 11.46 -11.17
N SER A 73 1.86 12.10 -12.29
CA SER A 73 0.56 11.92 -12.95
C SER A 73 0.45 10.54 -13.59
N TRP A 74 0.20 9.51 -12.79
CA TRP A 74 -0.10 8.17 -13.26
C TRP A 74 -1.60 7.91 -13.13
N ASN A 75 -2.17 7.28 -14.15
CA ASN A 75 -3.61 7.15 -14.29
C ASN A 75 -4.15 5.81 -13.78
N LYS A 76 -3.28 4.80 -13.60
CA LYS A 76 -3.68 3.43 -13.22
C LYS A 76 -2.60 2.73 -12.39
N PHE A 77 -3.05 1.87 -11.49
CA PHE A 77 -2.21 0.85 -10.88
C PHE A 77 -2.03 -0.32 -11.85
N ASP A 78 -0.78 -0.68 -12.13
CA ASP A 78 -0.40 -1.74 -13.08
C ASP A 78 0.64 -2.70 -12.46
N SER A 79 0.72 -2.74 -11.13
CA SER A 79 1.58 -3.61 -10.34
C SER A 79 0.78 -4.33 -9.28
N ARG A 80 1.18 -5.57 -8.96
CA ARG A 80 0.54 -6.41 -7.94
C ARG A 80 0.68 -5.81 -6.54
N ILE A 81 1.86 -5.27 -6.23
CA ILE A 81 2.16 -4.60 -4.97
C ILE A 81 2.65 -3.18 -5.27
N THR A 82 2.09 -2.20 -4.59
CA THR A 82 2.49 -0.81 -4.71
C THR A 82 2.80 -0.22 -3.35
N PHE A 83 4.03 0.23 -3.17
CA PHE A 83 4.41 1.08 -2.05
C PHE A 83 4.28 2.55 -2.43
N MET A 84 3.73 3.37 -1.56
CA MET A 84 3.68 4.81 -1.80
C MET A 84 3.63 5.62 -0.52
N THR A 85 3.71 6.94 -0.63
CA THR A 85 3.43 7.79 0.53
C THR A 85 1.94 8.03 0.71
N ASP A 86 1.53 8.31 1.95
CA ASP A 86 0.16 8.72 2.28
C ASP A 86 -0.31 9.86 1.37
N HIS A 87 0.57 10.84 1.14
CA HIS A 87 0.30 11.97 0.26
C HIS A 87 0.04 11.54 -1.19
N CYS A 88 0.77 10.55 -1.71
CA CYS A 88 0.55 10.06 -3.08
C CYS A 88 -0.82 9.39 -3.22
N LEU A 89 -1.23 8.57 -2.23
CA LEU A 89 -2.55 7.95 -2.26
C LEU A 89 -3.66 8.99 -2.11
N LEU A 90 -3.47 10.00 -1.25
CA LEU A 90 -4.39 11.13 -1.14
C LEU A 90 -4.55 11.87 -2.46
N GLN A 91 -3.46 12.17 -3.17
CA GLN A 91 -3.54 12.82 -4.49
C GLN A 91 -4.27 11.93 -5.51
N HIS A 92 -3.99 10.62 -5.51
CA HIS A 92 -4.70 9.68 -6.37
C HIS A 92 -6.21 9.66 -6.07
N TYR A 93 -6.60 9.64 -4.80
CA TYR A 93 -7.99 9.76 -4.37
C TYR A 93 -8.68 11.05 -4.83
N MET A 94 -7.92 12.14 -5.02
CA MET A 94 -8.47 13.38 -5.58
C MET A 94 -8.81 13.26 -7.06
N SER A 95 -8.07 12.43 -7.80
CA SER A 95 -8.32 12.16 -9.22
C SER A 95 -9.33 11.03 -9.44
N ASP A 96 -9.28 9.97 -8.64
CA ASP A 96 -10.23 8.86 -8.66
C ASP A 96 -10.79 8.58 -7.25
N LYS A 97 -12.05 8.95 -7.04
CA LYS A 97 -12.74 8.78 -5.75
C LYS A 97 -13.05 7.33 -5.43
N ASN A 98 -13.10 6.45 -6.43
CA ASN A 98 -13.39 5.04 -6.22
C ASN A 98 -12.13 4.21 -5.94
N LEU A 99 -10.93 4.82 -6.07
CA LEU A 99 -9.66 4.12 -5.93
C LEU A 99 -9.60 2.86 -6.81
N SER A 100 -10.02 3.00 -8.07
CA SER A 100 -10.20 1.88 -8.99
C SER A 100 -8.88 1.16 -9.24
N GLY A 101 -8.91 -0.18 -9.27
CA GLY A 101 -7.71 -0.98 -9.44
C GLY A 101 -6.90 -1.16 -8.16
N ILE A 102 -7.45 -0.81 -6.99
CA ILE A 102 -6.90 -1.16 -5.67
C ILE A 102 -7.83 -2.18 -5.00
N SER A 103 -7.30 -3.35 -4.66
CA SER A 103 -8.05 -4.37 -3.93
C SER A 103 -7.89 -4.29 -2.42
N CYS A 104 -6.74 -3.78 -1.96
CA CYS A 104 -6.42 -3.68 -0.53
C CYS A 104 -5.54 -2.46 -0.27
N ILE A 105 -5.86 -1.72 0.80
CA ILE A 105 -5.05 -0.62 1.30
C ILE A 105 -4.52 -0.97 2.67
N ILE A 106 -3.21 -0.89 2.83
CA ILE A 106 -2.49 -1.03 4.08
C ILE A 106 -1.95 0.36 4.43
N VAL A 107 -2.33 0.88 5.59
CA VAL A 107 -1.80 2.15 6.11
C VAL A 107 -0.75 1.82 7.16
N ASP A 108 0.52 1.89 6.77
CA ASP A 108 1.64 1.55 7.65
C ASP A 108 2.03 2.71 8.56
N GLU A 109 2.67 2.39 9.69
CA GLU A 109 3.12 3.36 10.70
C GLU A 109 2.01 4.34 11.15
N ALA A 110 0.74 3.87 11.16
CA ALA A 110 -0.41 4.69 11.55
C ALA A 110 -0.32 5.26 12.98
N HIS A 111 0.58 4.71 13.80
CA HIS A 111 0.90 5.22 15.12
C HIS A 111 1.66 6.56 15.11
N GLU A 112 2.32 6.94 14.00
CA GLU A 112 2.97 8.25 13.86
C GLU A 112 1.95 9.40 13.73
N ARG A 113 0.69 9.09 13.43
CA ARG A 113 -0.44 10.05 13.38
C ARG A 113 -0.14 11.33 12.60
N SER A 114 0.40 11.17 11.39
CA SER A 114 0.59 12.33 10.51
C SER A 114 -0.74 12.88 10.02
N ILE A 115 -0.82 14.17 9.68
CA ILE A 115 -2.03 14.79 9.12
C ILE A 115 -2.52 14.09 7.86
N ASN A 116 -1.59 13.62 7.02
CA ASN A 116 -1.93 12.90 5.79
C ASN A 116 -2.51 11.53 6.10
N THR A 117 -1.95 10.83 7.09
CA THR A 117 -2.45 9.52 7.53
C THR A 117 -3.88 9.65 8.09
N ASP A 118 -4.12 10.61 8.99
CA ASP A 118 -5.42 10.83 9.59
C ASP A 118 -6.47 11.23 8.54
N LEU A 119 -6.11 12.09 7.58
CA LEU A 119 -6.98 12.47 6.46
C LEU A 119 -7.27 11.27 5.55
N LEU A 120 -6.26 10.47 5.22
CA LEU A 120 -6.40 9.29 4.38
C LEU A 120 -7.37 8.27 5.01
N LEU A 121 -7.21 7.99 6.30
CA LEU A 121 -8.11 7.11 7.05
C LEU A 121 -9.55 7.63 7.07
N ALA A 122 -9.74 8.94 7.25
CA ALA A 122 -11.06 9.56 7.22
C ALA A 122 -11.74 9.43 5.84
N LEU A 123 -10.97 9.53 4.76
CA LEU A 123 -11.47 9.39 3.39
C LEU A 123 -11.79 7.93 3.06
N ILE A 124 -10.89 7.00 3.38
CA ILE A 124 -11.12 5.55 3.16
C ILE A 124 -12.35 5.09 3.92
N LYS A 125 -12.57 5.57 5.15
CA LYS A 125 -13.77 5.23 5.93
C LYS A 125 -15.08 5.56 5.20
N ASN A 126 -15.11 6.59 4.34
CA ASN A 126 -16.31 6.93 3.58
C ASN A 126 -16.55 6.03 2.36
N LEU A 127 -15.57 5.22 1.96
CA LEU A 127 -15.68 4.24 0.87
C LEU A 127 -16.17 2.86 1.33
N LEU A 128 -16.30 2.67 2.64
CA LEU A 128 -16.67 1.41 3.30
C LEU A 128 -18.13 1.39 3.71
#